data_AF-B7FG25-F1
#
_entry.id   AF-B7FG25-F1
#
_cell.length_a   1.000
_cell.length_b   1.000
_cell.length_c   1.000
_cell.angle_alpha   90.00
_cell.angle_beta   90.00
_cell.angle_gamma   90.00
#
_symmetry.space_group_name_H-M   'P 1'
#
loop_
_entity.id
_entity.type
_entity.pdbx_description
1 polymer ?
#
loop_
_entity_poly.entity_id
_entity_poly.type
_entity_poly.pdbx_seq_one_letter_code
_entity_poly.pdbx_strand_id
1 'polypeptide(L)' 'SPQLTAQKIAALARQRALDKDRQTPFSTAAQDAGFRYYGGKLDDTTVVVSYINGFGDT' A
#
# COMPACT_ATOMS: atom_id res chain seq x y z
N SER A 1 15.51 9.61 -1.45
CA SER A 1 15.74 9.35 -0.02
C SER A 1 14.60 8.48 0.51
N PRO A 2 14.82 7.74 1.61
CA PRO A 2 13.77 6.92 2.23
C PRO A 2 12.48 7.69 2.52
N GLN A 3 12.59 8.95 2.94
CA GLN A 3 11.45 9.82 3.24
C GLN A 3 10.58 10.08 2.00
N LEU A 4 11.19 10.46 0.87
CA LEU A 4 10.44 10.68 -0.38
C LEU A 4 9.81 9.39 -0.90
N THR A 5 10.49 8.24 -0.75
CA THR A 5 9.92 6.95 -1.12
C THR A 5 8.72 6.61 -0.25
N ALA A 6 8.81 6.81 1.07
CA ALA A 6 7.71 6.59 1.99
C ALA A 6 6.49 7.44 1.63
N GLN A 7 6.71 8.74 1.35
CA GLN A 7 5.65 9.66 0.92
C GLN A 7 4.98 9.22 -0.38
N LYS A 8 5.76 8.78 -1.39
CA LYS A 8 5.21 8.29 -2.66
C LYS A 8 4.38 7.02 -2.49
N ILE A 9 4.84 6.08 -1.66
CA ILE A 9 4.09 4.86 -1.36
C ILE A 9 2.80 5.21 -0.62
N ALA A 10 2.87 6.06 0.41
CA ALA A 10 1.70 6.48 1.18
C ALA A 10 0.66 7.19 0.29
N ALA A 11 1.10 8.09 -0.59
CA ALA A 11 0.22 8.78 -1.53
C ALA A 11 -0.45 7.80 -2.50
N LEU A 12 0.32 6.87 -3.07
CA LEU A 12 -0.23 5.86 -3.98
C LEU A 12 -1.21 4.91 -3.27
N ALA A 13 -0.87 4.45 -2.06
CA ALA A 13 -1.74 3.59 -1.26
C ALA A 13 -3.07 4.30 -0.92
N ARG A 14 -3.01 5.57 -0.50
CA ARG A 14 -4.22 6.37 -0.25
C ARG A 14 -5.06 6.57 -1.51
N GLN A 15 -4.43 6.83 -2.65
CA GLN A 15 -5.14 6.94 -3.93
C GLN A 15 -5.88 5.64 -4.26
N ARG A 16 -5.24 4.48 -4.06
CA ARG A 16 -5.87 3.16 -4.30
C ARG A 16 -6.96 2.84 -3.29
N ALA A 17 -6.80 3.28 -2.04
CA ALA A 17 -7.81 3.14 -0.99
C ALA A 17 -9.11 3.90 -1.30
N LEU A 18 -9.02 5.01 -2.05
CA LEU A 18 -10.18 5.83 -2.46
C LEU A 18 -10.78 5.41 -3.80
N ASP A 19 -10.08 4.59 -4.57
CA ASP A 19 -10.49 4.14 -5.90
C ASP A 19 -11.53 3.01 -5.76
N LYS A 20 -12.79 3.31 -6.09
CA LYS A 20 -13.93 2.42 -5.86
C LYS A 20 -14.07 1.31 -6.90
N ASP A 21 -13.41 1.46 -8.05
CA ASP A 21 -13.58 0.56 -9.19
C ASP A 21 -12.37 -0.35 -9.39
N ARG A 22 -11.29 -0.08 -8.68
CA ARG A 22 -10.06 -0.86 -8.79
C ARG A 22 -10.07 -2.10 -7.91
N GLN A 23 -9.64 -3.21 -8.50
CA GLN A 23 -9.31 -4.39 -7.73
C GLN A 23 -8.04 -4.14 -6.89
N THR A 24 -8.16 -4.31 -5.58
CA THR A 24 -7.10 -4.17 -4.57
C THR A 24 -6.92 -5.50 -3.80
N PRO A 25 -5.81 -5.69 -3.06
CA PRO A 25 -5.64 -6.88 -2.23
C PRO A 25 -6.79 -7.10 -1.23
N PHE A 26 -7.35 -6.01 -0.66
CA PHE A 26 -8.48 -6.11 0.26
C PHE A 26 -9.75 -6.61 -0.42
N SER A 27 -10.13 -6.00 -1.55
CA SER A 27 -11.33 -6.42 -2.29
C SER A 27 -11.20 -7.81 -2.91
N THR A 28 -9.99 -8.23 -3.27
CA THR A 28 -9.72 -9.62 -3.70
C THR A 28 -9.99 -10.59 -2.55
N ALA A 29 -9.39 -10.35 -1.37
CA ALA A 29 -9.61 -11.19 -0.20
C ALA A 29 -11.08 -11.21 0.26
N ALA A 30 -11.78 -10.08 0.16
CA ALA A 30 -13.22 -10.02 0.46
C ALA A 30 -14.04 -10.89 -0.50
N GLN A 31 -13.71 -10.88 -1.80
CA GLN A 31 -14.38 -11.72 -2.80
C GLN A 31 -14.08 -13.21 -2.58
N ASP A 32 -12.84 -13.58 -2.26
CA ASP A 32 -12.46 -14.96 -1.92
C ASP A 32 -13.22 -15.47 -0.68
N ALA A 33 -13.51 -14.58 0.27
CA ALA A 33 -14.33 -14.86 1.44
C ALA A 33 -15.86 -14.83 1.17
N GLY A 34 -16.29 -14.63 -0.07
CA GLY A 34 -17.69 -14.65 -0.49
C GLY A 34 -18.43 -13.32 -0.41
N PHE A 35 -17.75 -12.22 -0.08
CA PHE A 35 -18.36 -10.89 -0.04
C PHE A 35 -18.35 -10.22 -1.42
N ARG A 36 -19.46 -9.57 -1.76
CA ARG A 36 -19.54 -8.70 -2.94
C ARG A 36 -19.00 -7.31 -2.61
N TYR A 37 -17.67 -7.21 -2.53
CA TYR A 37 -16.97 -5.96 -2.26
C TYR A 37 -16.06 -5.58 -3.44
N TYR A 38 -16.02 -4.29 -3.78
CA TYR A 38 -15.21 -3.72 -4.87
C TYR A 38 -14.51 -2.45 -4.39
N GLY A 39 -13.38 -2.13 -5.02
CA GLY A 39 -12.61 -0.93 -4.71
C GLY A 39 -11.60 -1.10 -3.58
N GLY A 40 -10.94 0.00 -3.26
CA GLY A 40 -10.02 0.07 -2.13
C GLY A 40 -10.70 0.21 -0.78
N LYS A 41 -9.94 -0.11 0.27
CA LYS A 41 -10.32 0.11 1.67
C LYS A 41 -9.74 1.42 2.16
N LEU A 42 -10.58 2.40 2.51
CA LEU A 42 -10.14 3.63 3.18
C LEU A 42 -9.77 3.31 4.63
N ASP A 43 -8.48 3.44 4.94
CA ASP A 43 -7.90 3.13 6.23
C ASP A 43 -6.70 4.05 6.50
N ASP A 44 -6.25 4.12 7.75
CA ASP A 44 -5.03 4.85 8.09
C ASP A 44 -3.81 4.18 7.43
N THR A 45 -2.99 4.98 6.74
CA THR A 45 -1.83 4.49 6.00
C THR A 45 -0.55 4.96 6.66
N THR A 46 0.25 4.01 7.18
CA THR A 46 1.57 4.26 7.74
C THR A 46 2.63 3.57 6.89
N VAL A 47 3.68 4.28 6.50
CA VAL A 47 4.77 3.75 5.68
C VAL A 47 6.12 4.10 6.31
N VAL A 48 6.96 3.08 6.52
CA VAL A 48 8.35 3.21 6.95
C VAL A 48 9.24 2.64 5.86
N VAL A 49 10.28 3.37 5.47
CA VAL A 49 11.24 2.94 4.44
C VAL A 49 12.65 3.05 5.02
N SER A 50 13.44 1.99 4.83
CA SER A 50 14.87 1.94 5.15
C SER A 50 15.62 1.34 3.96
N TYR A 51 16.83 1.83 3.69
CA TYR A 51 17.73 1.28 2.67
C TYR A 51 18.88 0.58 3.36
N ILE A 52 19.19 -0.64 2.93
CA ILE A 52 20.37 -1.38 3.39
C ILE A 52 21.47 -1.14 2.35
N ASN A 53 22.60 -0.58 2.78
CA ASN A 53 23.79 -0.41 1.95
C ASN A 53 24.83 -1.45 2.37
N GLY A 54 25.36 -2.22 1.42
CA GLY A 54 26.34 -3.29 1.68
C GLY A 54 27.78 -2.84 1.91
N PHE A 55 28.02 -1.63 2.43
CA PHE A 55 29.36 -1.13 2.72
C PHE A 55 29.65 -1.22 4.23
N GLY A 56 30.15 -2.39 4.62
CA GLY A 56 30.61 -2.82 5.95
C GLY A 56 30.62 -4.35 5.88
N ASP A 57 31.74 -5.05 5.75
CA ASP A 57 33.02 -4.91 6.44
C ASP A 57 34.23 -4.92 5.49
N THR A 58 35.14 -3.95 5.63
CA THR A 58 36.56 -4.05 5.21
C THR A 58 37.42 -3.42 6.27
#